data_AF-A0A2A4TFG8-F1
#
_entry.id   AF-A0A2A4TFG8-F1
#
_cell.length_a   1.000
_cell.length_b   1.000
_cell.length_c   1.000
_cell.angle_alpha   90.00
_cell.angle_beta   90.00
_cell.angle_gamma   90.00
#
_symmetry.space_group_name_H-M   'P 1'
#
loop_
_entity.id
_entity.type
_entity.pdbx_description
1 polymer ?
#
loop_
_entity_poly.entity_id
_entity_poly.type
_entity_poly.pdbx_seq_one_letter_code
_entity_poly.pdbx_strand_id
1 'polypeptide(L)'
;MSKFYLWLSIFIIFTAIASSLPEEGTRSVPPIRYQPKAPEKALPPLQGLRPEGQGVLKQKSRHDRMVPIDIEAKPKGSISTGTAFSLSEQGVWGTARHVTAGCTDLMVLISPRKGYRVIETYQHPTADVSILKTAVGAPPFQVEDQALSYNSEGFHFGYPRGEPGNVYSRLIGRRIIKTRGVRNTKESVLVWAEKVRQPDHNLSLGGISGGPVLNAQGHLVGVHIAGSVRRGRSYSSLPETVTSLLAQTPYRADLSGAGEVASYDVAHLREDGNRLRKRLSVAKVVCRVK
;
A
#
# COMPACT_ATOMS: atom_id res chain seq x y z
N MET A 1 47.37 1.80 -35.09
CA MET A 1 46.25 2.71 -34.76
C MET A 1 44.87 2.11 -35.07
N SER A 2 44.64 1.42 -36.19
CA SER A 2 43.30 0.89 -36.57
C SER A 2 42.64 -0.11 -35.58
N LYS A 3 43.40 -1.03 -34.95
CA LYS A 3 42.84 -2.04 -34.03
C LYS A 3 42.28 -1.48 -32.71
N PHE A 4 42.78 -0.34 -32.24
CA PHE A 4 42.34 0.30 -30.99
C PHE A 4 40.97 0.98 -31.16
N TYR A 5 40.74 1.65 -32.29
CA TYR A 5 39.45 2.26 -32.61
C TYR A 5 38.35 1.21 -32.86
N LEU A 6 38.70 0.04 -33.40
CA LEU A 6 37.76 -1.08 -33.57
C LEU A 6 37.30 -1.65 -32.21
N TRP A 7 38.23 -1.81 -31.27
CA TRP A 7 37.89 -2.25 -29.91
C TRP A 7 37.07 -1.19 -29.14
N LEU A 8 37.43 0.08 -29.27
CA LEU A 8 36.70 1.18 -28.63
C LEU A 8 35.27 1.32 -29.17
N SER A 9 35.08 1.15 -30.49
CA SER A 9 33.75 1.21 -31.11
C SER A 9 32.89 0.00 -30.76
N ILE A 10 33.44 -1.22 -30.72
CA ILE A 10 32.72 -2.41 -30.24
C ILE A 10 32.32 -2.25 -28.77
N PHE A 11 33.20 -1.71 -27.92
CA PHE A 11 32.91 -1.49 -26.50
C PHE A 11 31.82 -0.44 -26.29
N ILE A 12 31.87 0.68 -27.02
CA ILE A 12 30.82 1.72 -26.98
C ILE A 12 29.49 1.15 -27.46
N ILE A 13 29.48 0.38 -28.55
CA ILE A 13 28.26 -0.25 -29.09
C ILE A 13 27.70 -1.27 -28.08
N PHE A 14 28.54 -2.10 -27.43
CA PHE A 14 28.09 -3.03 -26.40
C PHE A 14 27.54 -2.32 -25.16
N THR A 15 28.16 -1.23 -24.69
CA THR A 15 27.62 -0.43 -23.57
C THR A 15 26.31 0.28 -23.93
N ALA A 16 26.17 0.75 -25.17
CA ALA A 16 24.95 1.38 -25.66
C ALA A 16 23.80 0.37 -25.78
N ILE A 17 24.07 -0.84 -26.26
CA ILE A 17 23.07 -1.93 -26.36
C ILE A 17 22.69 -2.46 -24.96
N ALA A 18 23.63 -2.58 -24.03
CA ALA A 18 23.33 -2.98 -22.66
C ALA A 18 22.45 -1.95 -21.93
N SER A 19 22.60 -0.66 -22.24
CA SER A 19 21.77 0.42 -21.67
C SER A 19 20.37 0.56 -22.29
N SER A 20 20.11 -0.10 -23.43
CA SER A 20 18.82 -0.05 -24.14
C SER A 20 17.96 -1.32 -23.97
N LEU A 21 18.49 -2.36 -23.32
CA LEU A 21 17.68 -3.50 -22.90
C LEU A 21 16.76 -3.06 -21.75
N PRO A 22 15.44 -3.27 -21.84
CA PRO A 22 14.56 -3.00 -20.73
C PRO A 22 15.02 -3.82 -19.52
N GLU A 23 15.24 -3.16 -18.37
CA GLU A 23 15.34 -3.85 -17.09
C GLU A 23 14.20 -4.87 -16.99
N GLU A 24 14.56 -6.10 -16.67
CA GLU A 24 13.69 -7.26 -16.79
C GLU A 24 12.31 -7.01 -16.17
N GLY A 25 11.25 -7.16 -16.97
CA GLY A 25 9.87 -7.00 -16.52
C GLY A 25 9.35 -5.56 -16.37
N THR A 26 10.11 -4.53 -16.75
CA THR A 26 9.63 -3.13 -16.74
C THR A 26 8.86 -2.74 -18.01
N ARG A 27 7.87 -1.86 -17.87
CA ARG A 27 7.10 -1.28 -18.99
C ARG A 27 6.93 0.23 -18.82
N SER A 28 6.82 0.92 -19.95
CA SER A 28 6.41 2.32 -19.99
C SER A 28 4.94 2.46 -19.58
N VAL A 29 4.65 3.47 -18.77
CA VAL A 29 3.31 3.78 -18.28
C VAL A 29 2.91 5.14 -18.84
N PRO A 30 1.75 5.25 -19.53
CA PRO A 30 1.23 6.53 -19.98
C PRO A 30 1.08 7.51 -18.81
N PRO A 31 1.18 8.84 -19.05
CA PRO A 31 0.97 9.82 -18.00
C PRO A 31 -0.41 9.63 -17.37
N ILE A 32 -0.44 9.37 -16.06
CA ILE A 32 -1.67 9.16 -15.32
C ILE A 32 -2.07 10.49 -14.72
N ARG A 33 -3.08 11.12 -15.32
CA ARG A 33 -3.75 12.25 -14.68
C ARG A 33 -4.71 11.68 -13.65
N TYR A 34 -4.44 11.89 -12.36
CA TYR A 34 -5.43 11.60 -11.34
C TYR A 34 -6.67 12.45 -11.64
N GLN A 35 -7.79 11.79 -11.93
CA GLN A 35 -9.09 12.44 -11.97
C GLN A 35 -9.76 12.16 -10.62
N PRO A 36 -9.83 13.14 -9.70
CA PRO A 36 -10.64 12.97 -8.52
C PRO A 36 -12.09 12.70 -8.95
N LYS A 37 -12.74 11.66 -8.39
CA LYS A 37 -14.18 11.80 -8.14
C LYS A 37 -14.33 13.09 -7.31
N ALA A 38 -15.33 13.92 -7.64
CA ALA A 38 -15.54 15.30 -7.13
C ALA A 38 -14.91 15.56 -5.75
N PRO A 39 -14.25 16.70 -5.51
CA PRO A 39 -13.40 16.92 -4.33
C PRO A 39 -14.15 16.60 -3.03
N GLU A 40 -13.93 15.38 -2.53
CA GLU A 40 -14.52 14.97 -1.28
C GLU A 40 -13.70 15.62 -0.18
N LYS A 41 -14.26 16.67 0.41
CA LYS A 41 -13.63 17.40 1.50
C LYS A 41 -13.52 16.45 2.70
N ALA A 42 -12.29 16.15 3.09
CA ALA A 42 -12.03 15.42 4.32
C ALA A 42 -12.12 16.36 5.51
N LEU A 43 -12.84 15.94 6.54
CA LEU A 43 -12.77 16.64 7.80
C LEU A 43 -11.35 16.54 8.36
N PRO A 44 -10.89 17.58 9.08
CA PRO A 44 -9.57 17.56 9.69
C PRO A 44 -9.44 16.40 10.70
N PRO A 45 -8.20 15.97 10.99
CA PRO A 45 -7.93 15.00 12.06
C PRO A 45 -8.63 15.37 13.38
N LEU A 46 -9.29 14.39 14.01
CA LEU A 46 -9.96 14.61 15.30
C LEU A 46 -8.94 14.38 16.44
N GLN A 47 -8.25 15.45 16.83
CA GLN A 47 -7.19 15.40 17.84
C GLN A 47 -7.67 14.81 19.17
N GLY A 48 -8.90 15.12 19.60
CA GLY A 48 -9.50 14.66 20.86
C GLY A 48 -10.12 13.25 20.86
N LEU A 49 -10.09 12.49 19.76
CA LEU A 49 -10.59 11.11 19.75
C LEU A 49 -9.78 10.24 20.73
N ARG A 50 -10.46 9.75 21.77
CA ARG A 50 -9.92 8.79 22.73
C ARG A 50 -10.12 7.34 22.25
N PRO A 51 -9.21 6.41 22.63
CA PRO A 51 -9.42 4.99 22.40
C PRO A 51 -10.71 4.48 23.07
N GLU A 52 -11.31 3.45 22.47
CA GLU A 52 -12.55 2.83 22.97
C GLU A 52 -12.29 1.86 24.15
N GLY A 53 -11.02 1.65 24.51
CA GLY A 53 -10.58 0.77 25.59
C GLY A 53 -9.15 1.07 26.04
N GLN A 54 -8.61 0.22 26.90
CA GLN A 54 -7.24 0.28 27.43
C GLN A 54 -6.54 -1.07 27.30
N GLY A 55 -5.20 -1.06 27.28
CA GLY A 55 -4.39 -2.28 27.18
C GLY A 55 -4.45 -2.94 25.81
N VAL A 56 -4.20 -4.25 25.78
CA VAL A 56 -4.20 -5.06 24.55
C VAL A 56 -5.59 -5.13 23.93
N LEU A 57 -5.68 -5.01 22.60
CA LEU A 57 -6.93 -5.18 21.86
C LEU A 57 -7.43 -6.62 22.07
N LYS A 58 -8.68 -6.77 22.54
CA LYS A 58 -9.31 -8.09 22.68
C LYS A 58 -9.35 -8.82 21.34
N GLN A 59 -9.47 -10.15 21.33
CA GLN A 59 -9.63 -10.96 20.11
C GLN A 59 -10.85 -10.55 19.27
N LYS A 60 -10.82 -10.83 17.94
CA LYS A 60 -11.91 -10.49 17.00
C LYS A 60 -13.26 -11.08 17.43
N SER A 61 -14.31 -10.25 17.39
CA SER A 61 -15.64 -10.62 17.89
C SER A 61 -16.70 -10.40 16.82
N ARG A 62 -17.66 -11.33 16.74
CA ARG A 62 -18.86 -11.16 15.88
C ARG A 62 -19.74 -9.98 16.31
N HIS A 63 -19.54 -9.47 17.53
CA HIS A 63 -20.24 -8.33 18.10
C HIS A 63 -19.53 -6.99 17.86
N ASP A 64 -18.36 -6.98 17.21
CA ASP A 64 -17.72 -5.73 16.81
C ASP A 64 -18.67 -4.92 15.93
N ARG A 65 -18.75 -3.61 16.17
CA ARG A 65 -19.70 -2.75 15.47
C ARG A 65 -19.46 -2.79 13.95
N MET A 66 -20.54 -2.84 13.20
CA MET A 66 -20.50 -2.95 11.74
C MET A 66 -20.50 -1.58 11.06
N VAL A 67 -19.71 -1.44 10.00
CA VAL A 67 -19.68 -0.28 9.12
C VAL A 67 -19.91 -0.76 7.68
N PRO A 68 -21.03 -0.40 7.04
CA PRO A 68 -21.26 -0.75 5.64
C PRO A 68 -20.38 0.12 4.72
N ILE A 69 -19.86 -0.50 3.67
CA ILE A 69 -19.16 0.19 2.57
C ILE A 69 -19.66 -0.38 1.25
N ASP A 70 -20.10 0.50 0.36
CA ASP A 70 -20.53 0.12 -0.98
C ASP A 70 -19.33 0.21 -1.94
N ILE A 71 -19.13 -0.85 -2.73
CA ILE A 71 -18.07 -0.92 -3.74
C ILE A 71 -18.71 -1.15 -5.10
N GLU A 72 -18.38 -0.27 -6.03
CA GLU A 72 -18.78 -0.33 -7.43
C GLU A 72 -17.75 -1.08 -8.28
N ALA A 73 -18.21 -1.62 -9.42
CA ALA A 73 -17.31 -2.16 -10.43
C ALA A 73 -16.45 -1.03 -11.03
N LYS A 74 -15.21 -1.36 -11.40
CA LYS A 74 -14.38 -0.43 -12.17
C LYS A 74 -14.93 -0.32 -13.59
N PRO A 75 -15.23 0.89 -14.12
CA PRO A 75 -15.71 1.03 -15.49
C PRO A 75 -14.69 0.56 -16.51
N LYS A 76 -15.15 0.05 -17.66
CA LYS A 76 -14.30 -0.23 -18.82
C LYS A 76 -13.62 1.06 -19.29
N GLY A 77 -12.35 0.98 -19.68
CA GLY A 77 -11.53 2.13 -20.07
C GLY A 77 -11.01 2.97 -18.91
N SER A 78 -11.34 2.64 -17.66
CA SER A 78 -10.89 3.42 -16.50
C SER A 78 -9.43 3.15 -16.12
N ILE A 79 -8.80 4.17 -15.54
CA ILE A 79 -7.50 4.08 -14.88
C ILE A 79 -7.70 4.49 -13.43
N SER A 80 -7.21 3.66 -12.51
CA SER A 80 -7.22 3.95 -11.08
C SER A 80 -5.84 3.73 -10.48
N THR A 81 -5.60 4.38 -9.34
CA THR A 81 -4.32 4.27 -8.63
C THR A 81 -4.55 3.86 -7.19
N GLY A 82 -3.55 3.23 -6.62
CA GLY A 82 -3.46 2.90 -5.21
C GLY A 82 -2.01 2.86 -4.77
N THR A 83 -1.76 2.25 -3.63
CA THR A 83 -0.44 2.05 -3.07
C THR A 83 -0.18 0.54 -2.90
N ALA A 84 1.07 0.12 -3.07
CA ALA A 84 1.56 -1.19 -2.66
C ALA A 84 2.80 -1.02 -1.79
N PHE A 85 3.14 -2.08 -1.06
CA PHE A 85 4.35 -2.19 -0.29
C PHE A 85 5.04 -3.52 -0.52
N SER A 86 6.35 -3.56 -0.30
CA SER A 86 7.12 -4.77 -0.51
C SER A 86 7.02 -5.73 0.68
N LEU A 87 6.94 -7.02 0.34
CA LEU A 87 6.89 -8.17 1.26
C LEU A 87 8.04 -9.15 1.03
N SER A 88 8.74 -9.04 -0.11
CA SER A 88 10.02 -9.71 -0.32
C SER A 88 10.82 -9.00 -1.41
N GLU A 89 12.15 -9.15 -1.36
CA GLU A 89 13.05 -8.60 -2.38
C GLU A 89 12.86 -9.27 -3.75
N GLN A 90 12.23 -10.44 -3.77
CA GLN A 90 11.94 -11.22 -4.97
C GLN A 90 10.58 -10.83 -5.60
N GLY A 91 10.10 -9.61 -5.41
CA GLY A 91 8.95 -9.08 -6.16
C GLY A 91 7.59 -9.48 -5.60
N VAL A 92 7.51 -9.74 -4.30
CA VAL A 92 6.23 -9.94 -3.60
C VAL A 92 5.77 -8.62 -3.02
N TRP A 93 4.53 -8.22 -3.30
CA TRP A 93 3.97 -6.96 -2.84
C TRP A 93 2.61 -7.15 -2.18
N GLY A 94 2.32 -6.39 -1.13
CA GLY A 94 1.00 -6.26 -0.55
C GLY A 94 0.27 -5.02 -1.05
N THR A 95 -1.04 -5.11 -1.20
CA THR A 95 -1.92 -3.96 -1.49
C THR A 95 -3.35 -4.27 -1.04
N ALA A 96 -4.29 -3.33 -1.23
CA ALA A 96 -5.69 -3.53 -0.95
C ALA A 96 -6.39 -4.26 -2.10
N ARG A 97 -7.34 -5.14 -1.80
CA ARG A 97 -8.02 -5.93 -2.83
C ARG A 97 -8.78 -5.06 -3.81
N HIS A 98 -9.50 -4.04 -3.34
CA HIS A 98 -10.22 -3.13 -4.22
C HIS A 98 -9.32 -2.33 -5.17
N VAL A 99 -8.00 -2.22 -4.93
CA VAL A 99 -7.05 -1.64 -5.89
C VAL A 99 -6.87 -2.55 -7.10
N THR A 100 -6.92 -3.87 -6.88
CA THR A 100 -6.61 -4.91 -7.88
C THR A 100 -7.85 -5.54 -8.53
N ALA A 101 -9.00 -5.48 -7.87
CA ALA A 101 -10.22 -6.11 -8.34
C ALA A 101 -10.73 -5.48 -9.65
N GLY A 102 -10.99 -6.33 -10.65
CA GLY A 102 -11.45 -5.90 -11.97
C GLY A 102 -10.36 -5.31 -12.88
N CYS A 103 -9.10 -5.35 -12.47
CA CYS A 103 -8.00 -4.82 -13.26
C CYS A 103 -7.54 -5.82 -14.32
N THR A 104 -7.41 -5.33 -15.56
CA THR A 104 -6.89 -6.12 -16.70
C THR A 104 -5.38 -5.94 -16.90
N ASP A 105 -4.84 -4.87 -16.33
CA ASP A 105 -3.43 -4.51 -16.44
C ASP A 105 -3.02 -3.78 -15.15
N LEU A 106 -2.11 -4.39 -14.39
CA LEU A 106 -1.62 -3.90 -13.11
C LEU A 106 -0.11 -3.62 -13.20
N MET A 107 0.30 -2.48 -12.67
CA MET A 107 1.71 -2.08 -12.65
C MET A 107 2.08 -1.49 -11.29
N VAL A 108 3.25 -1.86 -10.78
CA VAL A 108 3.90 -1.23 -9.63
C VAL A 108 4.90 -0.21 -10.17
N LEU A 109 4.68 1.08 -9.93
CA LEU A 109 5.51 2.14 -10.49
C LEU A 109 6.84 2.26 -9.75
N ILE A 110 7.92 2.35 -10.52
CA ILE A 110 9.26 2.70 -10.03
C ILE A 110 9.59 4.18 -10.30
N SER A 111 8.93 4.77 -11.29
CA SER A 111 8.97 6.19 -11.59
C SER A 111 7.63 6.62 -12.20
N PRO A 112 7.36 7.93 -12.38
CA PRO A 112 6.09 8.39 -12.91
C PRO A 112 5.68 7.79 -14.27
N ARG A 113 6.64 7.30 -15.06
CA ARG A 113 6.40 6.76 -16.42
C ARG A 113 6.93 5.33 -16.62
N LYS A 114 7.40 4.66 -15.56
CA LYS A 114 7.96 3.31 -15.64
C LYS A 114 7.51 2.49 -14.44
N GLY A 115 7.17 1.23 -14.66
CA GLY A 115 6.79 0.32 -13.60
C GLY A 115 7.01 -1.14 -13.97
N TYR A 116 7.05 -1.99 -12.96
CA TYR A 116 7.03 -3.44 -13.13
C TYR A 116 5.61 -3.90 -13.44
N ARG A 117 5.46 -4.74 -14.47
CA ARG A 117 4.19 -5.42 -14.72
C ARG A 117 3.94 -6.43 -13.61
N VAL A 118 2.72 -6.42 -13.06
CA VAL A 118 2.24 -7.49 -12.20
C VAL A 118 1.93 -8.71 -13.05
N ILE A 119 2.57 -9.84 -12.75
CA ILE A 119 2.41 -11.11 -13.48
C ILE A 119 1.36 -12.02 -12.83
N GLU A 120 1.22 -11.95 -11.51
CA GLU A 120 0.21 -12.70 -10.76
C GLU A 120 -0.42 -11.83 -9.68
N THR A 121 -1.67 -12.13 -9.34
CA THR A 121 -2.43 -11.44 -8.30
C THR A 121 -3.24 -12.46 -7.51
N TYR A 122 -3.03 -12.48 -6.20
CA TYR A 122 -3.76 -13.31 -5.26
C TYR A 122 -4.62 -12.39 -4.42
N GLN A 123 -5.93 -12.61 -4.40
CA GLN A 123 -6.87 -11.78 -3.66
C GLN A 123 -7.42 -12.56 -2.48
N HIS A 124 -7.47 -11.95 -1.29
CA HIS A 124 -8.13 -12.60 -0.16
C HIS A 124 -9.63 -12.79 -0.48
N PRO A 125 -10.21 -13.97 -0.22
CA PRO A 125 -11.60 -14.25 -0.59
C PRO A 125 -12.58 -13.29 0.10
N THR A 126 -12.35 -12.99 1.37
CA THR A 126 -13.26 -12.21 2.23
C THR A 126 -12.74 -10.85 2.68
N ALA A 127 -11.42 -10.63 2.65
CA ALA A 127 -10.79 -9.44 3.20
C ALA A 127 -10.28 -8.55 2.07
N ASP A 128 -10.06 -7.28 2.36
CA ASP A 128 -9.68 -6.30 1.35
C ASP A 128 -8.15 -6.21 1.18
N VAL A 129 -7.49 -7.36 1.06
CA VAL A 129 -6.04 -7.50 0.86
C VAL A 129 -5.75 -8.32 -0.40
N SER A 130 -4.71 -7.93 -1.14
CA SER A 130 -4.15 -8.68 -2.26
C SER A 130 -2.62 -8.78 -2.16
N ILE A 131 -2.08 -9.89 -2.67
CA ILE A 131 -0.64 -10.08 -2.93
C ILE A 131 -0.40 -10.02 -4.44
N LEU A 132 0.65 -9.30 -4.83
CA LEU A 132 1.09 -9.17 -6.22
C LEU A 132 2.46 -9.81 -6.39
N LYS A 133 2.69 -10.35 -7.59
CA LYS A 133 4.01 -10.78 -8.04
C LYS A 133 4.51 -9.90 -9.18
N THR A 134 5.75 -9.45 -9.09
CA THR A 134 6.53 -8.79 -10.15
C THR A 134 7.86 -9.50 -10.36
N ALA A 135 8.64 -9.06 -11.37
CA ALA A 135 9.99 -9.57 -11.61
C ALA A 135 10.97 -9.20 -10.49
N VAL A 136 10.88 -7.97 -9.97
CA VAL A 136 11.79 -7.42 -8.96
C VAL A 136 10.99 -6.86 -7.79
N GLY A 137 11.50 -7.05 -6.57
CA GLY A 137 10.94 -6.51 -5.34
C GLY A 137 11.72 -5.31 -4.81
N ALA A 138 11.58 -5.08 -3.51
CA ALA A 138 12.27 -4.03 -2.79
C ALA A 138 12.49 -4.50 -1.34
N PRO A 139 13.23 -3.76 -0.51
CA PRO A 139 13.37 -4.12 0.90
C PRO A 139 11.98 -4.26 1.56
N PRO A 140 11.69 -5.43 2.17
CA PRO A 140 10.35 -5.77 2.64
C PRO A 140 10.06 -5.24 4.03
N PHE A 141 8.79 -5.28 4.41
CA PHE A 141 8.37 -5.08 5.80
C PHE A 141 8.15 -6.40 6.51
N GLN A 142 8.65 -6.52 7.73
CA GLN A 142 8.25 -7.58 8.65
C GLN A 142 6.79 -7.37 9.06
N VAL A 143 6.00 -8.44 9.11
CA VAL A 143 4.62 -8.38 9.61
C VAL A 143 4.63 -8.50 11.13
N GLU A 144 3.86 -7.64 11.80
CA GLU A 144 3.70 -7.68 13.25
C GLU A 144 3.00 -8.98 13.67
N ASP A 145 3.58 -9.68 14.64
CA ASP A 145 3.06 -10.94 15.19
C ASP A 145 2.50 -10.77 16.61
N GLN A 146 2.76 -9.64 17.26
CA GLN A 146 2.26 -9.33 18.59
C GLN A 146 0.87 -8.71 18.55
N ALA A 147 0.13 -8.93 19.65
CA ALA A 147 -1.17 -8.32 19.82
C ALA A 147 -1.03 -6.79 20.00
N LEU A 148 -1.75 -6.04 19.18
CA LEU A 148 -1.76 -4.58 19.26
C LEU A 148 -2.49 -4.09 20.51
N SER A 149 -2.11 -2.91 21.00
CA SER A 149 -2.76 -2.26 22.14
C SER A 149 -3.56 -1.03 21.71
N TYR A 150 -4.60 -0.71 22.46
CA TYR A 150 -5.23 0.59 22.33
C TYR A 150 -4.18 1.71 22.45
N ASN A 151 -4.35 2.76 21.67
CA ASN A 151 -3.44 3.90 21.56
C ASN A 151 -2.05 3.59 20.96
N SER A 152 -1.81 2.38 20.44
CA SER A 152 -0.64 2.10 19.59
C SER A 152 -0.58 3.06 18.40
N GLU A 153 0.64 3.43 18.02
CA GLU A 153 0.90 4.34 16.90
C GLU A 153 0.76 3.62 15.55
N GLY A 154 0.24 4.35 14.57
CA GLY A 154 0.09 3.88 13.20
C GLY A 154 0.63 4.90 12.21
N PHE A 155 1.60 4.48 11.40
CA PHE A 155 2.21 5.27 10.34
C PHE A 155 1.75 4.75 8.99
N HIS A 156 0.91 5.52 8.30
CA HIS A 156 0.38 5.15 6.99
C HIS A 156 1.18 5.87 5.91
N PHE A 157 1.72 5.12 4.97
CA PHE A 157 2.49 5.66 3.85
C PHE A 157 1.83 5.31 2.52
N GLY A 158 1.72 6.26 1.60
CA GLY A 158 1.23 5.95 0.26
C GLY A 158 1.12 7.13 -0.68
N TYR A 159 0.15 7.03 -1.59
CA TYR A 159 -0.09 7.98 -2.67
C TYR A 159 -1.52 8.52 -2.68
N PRO A 160 -2.00 9.20 -1.62
CA PRO A 160 -3.29 9.88 -1.65
C PRO A 160 -3.36 10.82 -2.87
N ARG A 161 -4.39 10.63 -3.67
CA ARG A 161 -4.69 11.34 -4.92
C ARG A 161 -3.58 11.24 -5.95
N GLY A 162 -2.82 10.15 -5.89
CA GLY A 162 -1.67 9.93 -6.76
C GLY A 162 -0.42 10.69 -6.33
N GLU A 163 -0.41 11.44 -5.24
CA GLU A 163 0.75 12.19 -4.79
C GLU A 163 1.32 11.61 -3.49
N PRO A 164 2.64 11.71 -3.24
CA PRO A 164 3.24 11.28 -1.98
C PRO A 164 2.51 11.90 -0.78
N GLY A 165 2.00 11.04 0.11
CA GLY A 165 1.36 11.49 1.34
C GLY A 165 1.36 10.44 2.44
N ASN A 166 1.31 10.93 3.67
CA ASN A 166 1.49 10.17 4.89
C ASN A 166 0.39 10.54 5.90
N VAL A 167 0.04 9.60 6.78
CA VAL A 167 -0.86 9.85 7.90
C VAL A 167 -0.26 9.22 9.15
N TYR A 168 -0.25 9.97 10.24
CA TYR A 168 0.01 9.43 11.57
C TYR A 168 -1.29 9.33 12.35
N SER A 169 -1.48 8.21 13.03
CA SER A 169 -2.72 7.85 13.68
C SER A 169 -2.49 7.07 14.99
N ARG A 170 -3.57 6.90 15.76
CA ARG A 170 -3.60 6.10 16.99
C ARG A 170 -4.68 5.03 16.89
N LEU A 171 -4.37 3.80 17.29
CA LEU A 171 -5.34 2.70 17.31
C LEU A 171 -6.42 2.97 18.36
N ILE A 172 -7.68 3.10 17.92
CA ILE A 172 -8.80 3.37 18.83
C ILE A 172 -9.74 2.18 19.03
N GLY A 173 -9.67 1.16 18.18
CA GLY A 173 -10.50 -0.04 18.32
C GLY A 173 -10.56 -0.90 17.07
N ARG A 174 -11.62 -1.72 16.98
CA ARG A 174 -11.87 -2.63 15.86
C ARG A 174 -13.33 -2.55 15.39
N ARG A 175 -13.57 -2.80 14.11
CA ARG A 175 -14.91 -2.86 13.50
C ARG A 175 -15.02 -4.06 12.58
N ILE A 176 -16.25 -4.35 12.16
CA ILE A 176 -16.52 -5.20 11.01
C ILE A 176 -16.87 -4.29 9.83
N ILE A 177 -16.11 -4.33 8.75
CA ILE A 177 -16.54 -3.75 7.48
C ILE A 177 -17.46 -4.74 6.78
N LYS A 178 -18.62 -4.25 6.37
CA LYS A 178 -19.57 -4.99 5.53
C LYS A 178 -19.55 -4.40 4.12
N THR A 179 -18.86 -5.08 3.22
CA THR A 179 -18.84 -4.70 1.81
C THR A 179 -20.15 -5.10 1.12
N ARG A 180 -20.68 -4.20 0.29
CA ARG A 180 -21.87 -4.38 -0.56
C ARG A 180 -21.56 -3.95 -2.01
N GLY A 181 -22.45 -4.29 -2.94
CA GLY A 181 -22.29 -4.02 -4.38
C GLY A 181 -21.73 -5.23 -5.12
N VAL A 182 -20.61 -5.07 -5.82
CA VAL A 182 -19.96 -6.16 -6.58
C VAL A 182 -19.44 -7.32 -5.71
N ARG A 183 -19.39 -7.11 -4.39
CA ARG A 183 -19.03 -8.12 -3.39
C ARG A 183 -19.96 -8.03 -2.20
N ASN A 184 -20.12 -9.15 -1.51
CA ASN A 184 -20.91 -9.24 -0.29
C ASN A 184 -20.12 -9.96 0.83
N THR A 185 -19.15 -9.26 1.43
CA THR A 185 -18.19 -9.85 2.38
C THR A 185 -18.20 -9.13 3.71
N LYS A 186 -17.69 -9.79 4.75
CA LYS A 186 -17.49 -9.21 6.08
C LYS A 186 -16.04 -9.44 6.47
N GLU A 187 -15.38 -8.40 6.95
CA GLU A 187 -14.01 -8.49 7.45
C GLU A 187 -13.84 -7.68 8.74
N SER A 188 -13.00 -8.18 9.64
CA SER A 188 -12.58 -7.46 10.84
C SER A 188 -11.44 -6.50 10.48
N VAL A 189 -11.52 -5.25 10.98
CA VAL A 189 -10.59 -4.18 10.60
C VAL A 189 -10.20 -3.35 11.82
N LEU A 190 -8.97 -2.89 11.87
CA LEU A 190 -8.52 -1.93 12.87
C LEU A 190 -9.07 -0.53 12.56
N VAL A 191 -9.39 0.22 13.59
CA VAL A 191 -9.83 1.62 13.49
C VAL A 191 -8.77 2.53 14.07
N TRP A 192 -8.29 3.42 13.23
CA TRP A 192 -7.26 4.39 13.56
C TRP A 192 -7.87 5.78 13.63
N ALA A 193 -7.58 6.53 14.68
CA ALA A 193 -7.88 7.95 14.76
C ALA A 193 -6.70 8.72 14.15
N GLU A 194 -6.94 9.42 13.05
CA GLU A 194 -5.94 10.25 12.39
C GLU A 194 -5.59 11.43 13.30
N LYS A 195 -4.29 11.71 13.43
CA LYS A 195 -3.76 12.79 14.26
C LYS A 195 -3.00 13.81 13.44
N VAL A 196 -2.21 13.36 12.46
CA VAL A 196 -1.47 14.23 11.53
C VAL A 196 -1.66 13.71 10.11
N ARG A 197 -1.87 14.62 9.16
CA ARG A 197 -1.82 14.33 7.72
C ARG A 197 -0.69 15.12 7.11
N GLN A 198 -0.04 14.52 6.13
CA GLN A 198 1.03 15.19 5.41
C GLN A 198 0.96 14.88 3.90
N PRO A 199 0.89 15.89 3.02
CA PRO A 199 0.71 17.32 3.33
C PRO A 199 -0.59 17.57 4.11
N ASP A 200 -0.61 18.63 4.93
CA ASP A 200 -1.80 18.97 5.72
C ASP A 200 -2.87 19.57 4.81
N HIS A 201 -3.89 18.79 4.50
CA HIS A 201 -5.02 19.24 3.73
C HIS A 201 -6.31 18.50 4.07
N ASN A 202 -7.43 19.20 3.91
CA ASN A 202 -8.79 18.70 4.09
C ASN A 202 -9.33 18.01 2.83
N LEU A 203 -8.48 17.26 2.14
CA LEU A 203 -8.83 16.55 0.90
C LEU A 203 -8.82 15.05 1.15
N SER A 204 -9.64 14.33 0.39
CA SER A 204 -9.76 12.87 0.46
C SER A 204 -8.39 12.16 0.44
N LEU A 205 -8.29 11.10 1.23
CA LEU A 205 -7.15 10.18 1.26
C LEU A 205 -7.21 9.13 0.15
N GLY A 206 -8.23 9.17 -0.74
CA GLY A 206 -8.35 8.21 -1.84
C GLY A 206 -7.05 8.07 -2.63
N GLY A 207 -6.56 6.85 -2.84
CA GLY A 207 -5.23 6.56 -3.41
C GLY A 207 -4.17 6.11 -2.39
N ILE A 208 -4.35 6.42 -1.10
CA ILE A 208 -3.53 5.82 -0.02
C ILE A 208 -3.86 4.33 0.16
N SER A 209 -5.04 3.89 -0.29
CA SER A 209 -5.49 2.51 -0.23
C SER A 209 -4.44 1.54 -0.74
N GLY A 210 -4.23 0.47 0.03
CA GLY A 210 -3.21 -0.54 -0.18
C GLY A 210 -1.85 -0.21 0.42
N GLY A 211 -1.64 1.01 0.92
CA GLY A 211 -0.42 1.39 1.62
C GLY A 211 -0.25 0.67 2.95
N PRO A 212 0.99 0.48 3.43
CA PRO A 212 1.23 -0.16 4.70
C PRO A 212 0.82 0.77 5.85
N VAL A 213 0.35 0.17 6.93
CA VAL A 213 0.30 0.78 8.26
C VAL A 213 1.43 0.16 9.06
N LEU A 214 2.39 0.97 9.48
CA LEU A 214 3.54 0.53 10.27
C LEU A 214 3.37 0.94 11.74
N ASN A 215 3.90 0.17 12.67
CA ASN A 215 4.11 0.63 14.05
C ASN A 215 5.42 1.45 14.16
N ALA A 216 5.73 1.90 15.37
CA ALA A 216 6.94 2.68 15.64
C ALA A 216 8.24 1.88 15.40
N GLN A 217 8.20 0.55 15.37
CA GLN A 217 9.35 -0.32 15.08
C GLN A 217 9.49 -0.62 13.57
N GLY A 218 8.55 -0.15 12.76
CA GLY A 218 8.55 -0.40 11.31
C GLY A 218 7.91 -1.71 10.88
N HIS A 219 7.29 -2.46 11.80
CA HIS A 219 6.54 -3.66 11.45
C HIS A 219 5.18 -3.29 10.84
N LEU A 220 4.76 -4.06 9.84
CA LEU A 220 3.46 -3.95 9.21
C LEU A 220 2.37 -4.44 10.17
N VAL A 221 1.54 -3.50 10.63
CA VAL A 221 0.37 -3.77 11.49
C VAL A 221 -0.95 -3.82 10.72
N GLY A 222 -0.91 -3.63 9.40
CA GLY A 222 -2.06 -3.81 8.52
C GLY A 222 -1.92 -3.10 7.18
N VAL A 223 -2.88 -3.35 6.30
CA VAL A 223 -3.01 -2.66 5.00
C VAL A 223 -4.07 -1.57 5.12
N HIS A 224 -3.78 -0.33 4.75
CA HIS A 224 -4.79 0.73 4.73
C HIS A 224 -5.84 0.42 3.65
N ILE A 225 -7.11 0.23 4.02
CA ILE A 225 -8.17 -0.19 3.08
C ILE A 225 -9.23 0.87 2.85
N ALA A 226 -9.47 1.75 3.82
CA ALA A 226 -10.48 2.80 3.68
C ALA A 226 -10.24 3.96 4.66
N GLY A 227 -10.65 5.16 4.27
CA GLY A 227 -10.78 6.30 5.17
C GLY A 227 -12.25 6.63 5.41
N SER A 228 -12.63 6.91 6.65
CA SER A 228 -13.86 7.65 6.96
C SER A 228 -13.57 9.14 6.91
N VAL A 229 -13.68 9.70 5.72
CA VAL A 229 -13.48 11.13 5.38
C VAL A 229 -14.21 12.06 6.36
N ARG A 230 -15.40 11.67 6.83
CA ARG A 230 -16.24 12.45 7.75
C ARG A 230 -15.87 12.37 9.24
N ARG A 231 -14.90 11.54 9.65
CA ARG A 231 -14.64 11.31 11.09
C ARG A 231 -13.16 11.29 11.48
N GLY A 232 -12.25 11.67 10.59
CA GLY A 232 -10.82 11.62 10.86
C GLY A 232 -10.37 10.22 11.30
N ARG A 233 -10.92 9.18 10.65
CA ARG A 233 -10.65 7.79 10.95
C ARG A 233 -10.16 7.08 9.71
N SER A 234 -9.17 6.23 9.88
CA SER A 234 -8.68 5.30 8.87
C SER A 234 -8.96 3.86 9.31
N TYR A 235 -9.13 2.97 8.35
CA TYR A 235 -9.34 1.55 8.57
C TYR A 235 -8.23 0.75 7.89
N SER A 236 -7.73 -0.27 8.59
CA SER A 236 -6.79 -1.21 8.01
C SER A 236 -7.23 -2.65 8.20
N SER A 237 -6.72 -3.55 7.37
CA SER A 237 -6.78 -4.99 7.65
C SER A 237 -6.10 -5.29 9.00
N LEU A 238 -6.31 -6.52 9.49
CA LEU A 238 -5.49 -7.08 10.55
C LEU A 238 -4.13 -7.55 9.99
N PRO A 239 -3.05 -7.59 10.79
CA PRO A 239 -1.76 -8.13 10.36
C PRO A 239 -1.87 -9.57 9.86
N GLU A 240 -2.62 -10.41 10.56
CA GLU A 240 -2.74 -11.84 10.23
C GLU A 240 -3.38 -12.07 8.86
N THR A 241 -4.22 -11.15 8.37
CA THR A 241 -4.83 -11.23 7.03
C THR A 241 -3.78 -11.28 5.92
N VAL A 242 -2.65 -10.59 6.09
CA VAL A 242 -1.55 -10.60 5.11
C VAL A 242 -0.84 -11.95 5.16
N THR A 243 -0.49 -12.42 6.37
CA THR A 243 0.19 -13.72 6.56
C THR A 243 -0.67 -14.89 6.08
N SER A 244 -1.98 -14.86 6.32
CA SER A 244 -2.90 -15.91 5.90
C SER A 244 -3.07 -15.96 4.38
N LEU A 245 -2.99 -14.81 3.69
CA LEU A 245 -3.00 -14.78 2.23
C LEU A 245 -1.68 -15.25 1.66
N LEU A 246 -0.54 -14.81 2.21
CA LEU A 246 0.79 -15.24 1.79
C LEU A 246 0.94 -16.76 1.86
N ALA A 247 0.44 -17.40 2.92
CA ALA A 247 0.44 -18.85 3.09
C ALA A 247 -0.35 -19.63 2.01
N GLN A 248 -1.22 -18.94 1.26
CA GLN A 248 -1.97 -19.51 0.13
C GLN A 248 -1.28 -19.25 -1.22
N THR A 249 -0.10 -18.64 -1.23
CA THR A 249 0.69 -18.37 -2.44
C THR A 249 1.93 -19.27 -2.46
N PRO A 250 2.53 -19.53 -3.64
CA PRO A 250 3.83 -20.20 -3.72
C PRO A 250 4.99 -19.30 -3.25
N TYR A 251 4.71 -18.03 -2.94
CA TYR A 251 5.72 -17.04 -2.59
C TYR A 251 5.92 -16.97 -1.08
N ARG A 252 7.16 -16.74 -0.68
CA ARG A 252 7.51 -16.45 0.70
C ARG A 252 7.72 -14.95 0.84
N ALA A 253 7.20 -14.40 1.92
CA ALA A 253 7.67 -13.11 2.39
C ALA A 253 8.98 -13.34 3.17
N ASP A 254 9.88 -12.36 3.10
CA ASP A 254 11.10 -12.38 3.91
C ASP A 254 10.74 -11.90 5.34
N LEU A 255 9.95 -12.71 6.04
CA LEU A 255 9.37 -12.38 7.36
C LEU A 255 10.40 -12.29 8.49
N SER A 256 11.64 -12.67 8.22
CA SER A 256 12.78 -12.70 9.14
C SER A 256 13.98 -11.92 8.62
N GLY A 257 13.85 -11.28 7.45
CA GLY A 257 14.94 -10.54 6.83
C GLY A 257 15.17 -9.21 7.54
N ALA A 258 16.45 -8.93 7.82
CA ALA A 258 17.04 -7.73 8.39
C ALA A 258 16.65 -6.40 7.68
N GLY A 259 15.35 -6.12 7.58
CA GLY A 259 14.86 -4.77 7.36
C GLY A 259 15.39 -3.93 8.51
N GLU A 260 16.16 -2.90 8.18
CA GLU A 260 16.67 -1.90 9.12
C GLU A 260 15.62 -1.63 10.20
N VAL A 261 15.95 -1.88 11.48
CA VAL A 261 15.08 -1.57 12.62
C VAL A 261 14.84 -0.07 12.56
N ALA A 262 13.74 0.31 11.92
CA ALA A 262 13.41 1.68 11.65
C ALA A 262 12.53 2.14 12.80
N SER A 263 13.08 3.01 13.65
CA SER A 263 12.26 3.75 14.62
C SER A 263 11.54 4.86 13.89
N TYR A 264 10.23 4.75 13.76
CA TYR A 264 9.38 5.80 13.18
C TYR A 264 8.92 6.77 14.27
N ASP A 265 9.06 8.06 13.99
CA ASP A 265 8.58 9.16 14.84
C ASP A 265 7.73 10.12 13.99
N VAL A 266 6.66 10.67 14.60
CA VAL A 266 5.78 11.62 13.93
C VAL A 266 6.53 12.87 13.43
N ALA A 267 7.62 13.27 14.11
CA ALA A 267 8.48 14.38 13.72
C ALA A 267 9.21 14.14 12.38
N HIS A 268 9.44 12.88 12.00
CA HIS A 268 10.16 12.49 10.78
C HIS A 268 9.25 11.87 9.71
N LEU A 269 7.93 12.02 9.85
CA LEU A 269 6.93 11.39 9.00
C LEU A 269 7.14 11.68 7.50
N ARG A 270 7.65 12.87 7.13
CA ARG A 270 7.96 13.22 5.73
C ARG A 270 9.15 12.47 5.21
N GLU A 271 10.25 12.56 5.93
CA GLU A 271 11.54 12.03 5.59
C GLU A 271 11.44 10.50 5.46
N ASP A 272 10.75 9.87 6.42
CA ASP A 272 10.44 8.45 6.44
C ASP A 272 9.65 8.00 5.21
N GLY A 273 8.54 8.67 4.92
CA GLY A 273 7.75 8.36 3.74
C GLY A 273 8.55 8.54 2.45
N ASN A 274 9.36 9.60 2.34
CA ASN A 274 10.20 9.84 1.17
C ASN A 274 11.27 8.77 0.99
N ARG A 275 11.92 8.35 2.09
CA ARG A 275 12.89 7.24 2.10
C ARG A 275 12.25 5.95 1.62
N LEU A 276 11.08 5.59 2.15
CA LEU A 276 10.33 4.40 1.75
C LEU A 276 9.97 4.36 0.27
N ARG A 277 9.55 5.51 -0.30
CA ARG A 277 9.24 5.62 -1.74
C ARG A 277 10.49 5.58 -2.60
N LYS A 278 11.58 6.23 -2.16
CA LYS A 278 12.86 6.25 -2.88
C LYS A 278 13.45 4.85 -3.02
N ARG A 279 13.37 4.03 -1.97
CA ARG A 279 13.84 2.63 -1.98
C ARG A 279 12.78 1.62 -2.47
N LEU A 280 11.64 2.09 -2.95
CA LEU A 280 10.52 1.29 -3.47
C LEU A 280 9.86 0.34 -2.46
N SER A 281 10.18 0.38 -1.16
CA SER A 281 9.41 -0.38 -0.15
C SER A 281 7.93 0.06 -0.12
N VAL A 282 7.63 1.29 -0.53
CA VAL A 282 6.27 1.78 -0.77
C VAL A 282 6.19 2.35 -2.18
N ALA A 283 5.29 1.85 -3.01
CA ALA A 283 5.19 2.20 -4.42
C ALA A 283 3.75 2.49 -4.85
N LYS A 284 3.59 3.29 -5.91
CA LYS A 284 2.27 3.57 -6.48
C LYS A 284 1.86 2.39 -7.37
N VAL A 285 0.63 1.92 -7.23
CA VAL A 285 0.04 0.91 -8.11
C VAL A 285 -0.90 1.58 -9.08
N VAL A 286 -0.88 1.09 -10.31
CA VAL A 286 -1.77 1.52 -11.39
C VAL A 286 -2.60 0.33 -11.85
N CYS A 287 -3.91 0.51 -11.86
CA CYS A 287 -4.86 -0.43 -12.42
C CYS A 287 -5.51 0.17 -13.65
N ARG A 288 -5.50 -0.57 -14.76
CA ARG A 288 -6.24 -0.25 -15.97
C ARG A 288 -7.26 -1.33 -16.27
N VAL A 289 -8.44 -0.91 -16.68
CA VAL A 289 -9.50 -1.78 -17.19
C VAL A 289 -9.64 -1.50 -18.67
N LYS A 290 -9.27 -2.46 -19.52
CA LYS A 290 -9.38 -2.35 -20.98
C LYS A 290 -10.79 -2.63 -21.47
#